data_AF-Q0W199-F1
#
_entry.id   AF-Q0W199-F1
#
_cell.length_a   1.000
_cell.length_b   1.000
_cell.length_c   1.000
_cell.angle_alpha   90.00
_cell.angle_beta   90.00
_cell.angle_gamma   90.00
#
_symmetry.space_group_name_H-M   'P 1'
#
loop_
_entity.id
_entity.type
_entity.pdbx_description
1 polymer ?
#
loop_
_entity_poly.entity_id
_entity_poly.type
_entity_poly.pdbx_seq_one_letter_code
_entity_poly.pdbx_strand_id
1 'polypeptide(L)'
;MTTSSEGVSLFRALRITTVALLFVIIVALSGCTVLKEQPQQPTPAPTATSAPVPSKTPTVVPTATAVPGPATNATVEQQYKYTEMLQSGIDKYNAGIIYMDEAQRLAHNQSDWSNASSMMLKAKERMEAARADFETMGGFSINQDEVLLSEKWVQTANYSAASMEYASLAYAEMADQIATKGPGNVNPVKYNSFVRQANDYNALAMQSRNEAEALEKNLAFLLSGL
;
A
#
# COMPACT_ATOMS: atom_id res chain seq x y z
N MET A 1 -11.32 50.38 39.15
CA MET A 1 -10.02 49.76 38.79
C MET A 1 -10.27 48.87 37.59
N THR A 2 -9.83 49.32 36.43
CA THR A 2 -10.02 48.70 35.11
C THR A 2 -8.65 48.24 34.62
N THR A 3 -8.47 46.93 34.41
CA THR A 3 -7.26 46.37 33.79
C THR A 3 -7.56 45.99 32.33
N SER A 4 -6.75 46.51 31.42
CA SER A 4 -6.91 46.41 29.97
C SER A 4 -6.45 45.05 29.43
N SER A 5 -7.15 44.61 28.40
CA SER A 5 -6.94 43.39 27.61
C SER A 5 -6.39 43.78 26.23
N GLU A 6 -5.13 44.18 26.15
CA GLU A 6 -4.45 44.45 24.88
C GLU A 6 -3.02 43.91 24.95
N GLY A 7 -2.80 42.65 24.55
CA GLY A 7 -1.45 42.08 24.63
C GLY A 7 -1.17 40.75 23.93
N VAL A 8 -2.09 40.20 23.12
CA VAL A 8 -1.90 38.86 22.54
C VAL A 8 -1.74 38.86 21.01
N SER A 9 -1.99 39.99 20.33
CA SER A 9 -2.02 40.00 18.85
C SER A 9 -0.68 40.22 18.14
N LEU A 10 0.40 40.58 18.84
CA LEU A 10 1.68 40.95 18.19
C LEU A 10 2.66 39.78 18.01
N PHE A 11 2.46 38.63 18.67
CA PHE A 11 3.38 37.50 18.56
C PHE A 11 3.09 36.53 17.40
N ARG A 12 1.95 36.65 16.72
CA ARG A 12 1.59 35.76 15.59
C ARG A 12 2.05 36.26 14.22
N ALA A 13 2.38 37.54 14.08
CA ALA A 13 2.81 38.09 12.78
C ALA A 13 4.31 37.89 12.48
N LEU A 14 5.14 37.55 13.48
CA LEU A 14 6.61 37.50 13.31
C LEU A 14 7.18 36.10 12.99
N ARG A 15 6.34 35.10 12.72
CA ARG A 15 6.80 33.73 12.37
C ARG A 15 6.66 33.35 10.89
N ILE A 16 5.95 34.15 10.09
CA ILE A 16 5.64 33.77 8.70
C ILE A 16 6.75 34.22 7.72
N THR A 17 7.52 35.25 8.06
CA THR A 17 8.56 35.78 7.16
C THR A 17 9.91 35.05 7.23
N THR A 18 10.15 34.19 8.21
CA THR A 18 11.46 33.50 8.36
C THR A 18 11.56 32.19 7.57
N VAL A 19 10.43 31.59 7.15
CA VAL A 19 10.42 30.29 6.45
C VAL A 19 10.67 30.43 4.95
N ALA A 20 10.30 31.57 4.36
CA ALA A 20 10.43 31.79 2.91
C ALA A 20 11.88 32.02 2.43
N LEU A 21 12.81 32.43 3.31
CA LEU A 21 14.19 32.72 2.92
C LEU A 21 15.11 31.48 2.90
N LEU A 22 14.69 30.36 3.51
CA LEU A 22 15.53 29.16 3.62
C LEU A 22 15.40 28.20 2.43
N PHE A 23 14.36 28.35 1.59
CA PHE A 23 14.13 27.49 0.43
C PHE A 23 14.94 27.90 -0.81
N VAL A 24 15.40 29.16 -0.89
CA VAL A 24 16.12 29.68 -2.07
C VAL A 24 17.62 29.36 -2.03
N ILE A 25 18.19 29.03 -0.87
CA ILE A 25 19.64 28.75 -0.74
C ILE A 25 20.00 27.30 -1.12
N ILE A 26 19.07 26.34 -1.02
CA ILE A 26 19.39 24.91 -1.25
C ILE A 26 19.53 24.59 -2.75
N VAL A 27 18.96 25.39 -3.65
CA VAL A 27 19.01 25.13 -5.10
C VAL A 27 20.28 25.67 -5.78
N ALA A 28 21.15 26.40 -5.06
CA ALA A 28 22.30 27.10 -5.66
C ALA A 28 23.69 26.45 -5.43
N LEU A 29 23.80 25.27 -4.80
CA LEU A 29 25.11 24.68 -4.44
C LEU A 29 25.44 23.31 -5.05
N SER A 30 24.63 22.75 -5.94
CA SER A 30 24.95 21.49 -6.64
C SER A 30 25.67 21.75 -7.97
N GLY A 31 26.88 22.29 -7.90
CA GLY A 31 27.77 22.47 -9.04
C GLY A 31 29.23 22.54 -8.62
N CYS A 32 29.90 21.38 -8.58
CA CYS A 32 31.30 21.17 -9.00
C CYS A 32 31.75 19.76 -8.64
N THR A 33 31.95 18.96 -9.68
CA THR A 33 32.65 17.67 -9.66
C THR A 33 34.15 17.91 -9.49
N VAL A 34 34.77 17.28 -8.49
CA VAL A 34 36.21 17.04 -8.46
C VAL A 34 36.40 15.53 -8.48
N LEU A 35 36.77 15.02 -9.65
CA LEU A 35 37.32 13.68 -9.85
C LEU A 35 38.65 13.62 -9.08
N LYS A 36 38.71 12.83 -8.00
CA LYS A 36 39.98 12.36 -7.44
C LYS A 36 40.25 10.97 -8.01
N GLU A 37 41.31 10.89 -8.79
CA GLU A 37 41.90 9.65 -9.29
C GLU A 37 42.40 8.82 -8.10
N GLN A 38 41.83 7.64 -7.92
CA GLN A 38 42.22 6.69 -6.88
C GLN A 38 43.17 5.65 -7.50
N PRO A 39 44.31 5.32 -6.87
CA PRO A 39 45.25 4.32 -7.39
C PRO A 39 44.57 2.96 -7.53
N GLN A 40 44.70 2.32 -8.70
CA GLN A 40 44.18 0.99 -8.97
C GLN A 40 44.85 -0.05 -8.06
N GLN A 41 44.07 -0.63 -7.15
CA GLN A 41 44.38 -1.88 -6.49
C GLN A 41 44.20 -3.03 -7.50
N PRO A 42 45.14 -3.99 -7.61
CA PRO A 42 45.00 -5.10 -8.54
C PRO A 42 43.78 -5.96 -8.19
N THR A 43 42.85 -6.04 -9.14
CA THR A 43 41.64 -6.85 -9.10
C THR A 43 42.01 -8.35 -9.02
N PRO A 44 41.46 -9.11 -8.05
CA PRO A 44 41.54 -10.57 -8.08
C PRO A 44 40.92 -11.14 -9.35
N ALA A 45 41.53 -12.17 -9.92
CA ALA A 45 41.02 -12.87 -11.09
C ALA A 45 39.56 -13.31 -10.88
N PRO A 46 38.67 -13.16 -11.88
CA PRO A 46 37.26 -13.49 -11.73
C PRO A 46 37.10 -15.00 -11.54
N THR A 47 36.56 -15.40 -10.38
CA THR A 47 35.86 -16.67 -10.25
C THR A 47 34.69 -16.64 -11.24
N ALA A 48 34.58 -17.67 -12.07
CA ALA A 48 33.49 -17.80 -13.04
C ALA A 48 32.14 -17.86 -12.32
N THR A 49 31.49 -16.71 -12.19
CA THR A 49 30.06 -16.63 -11.85
C THR A 49 29.28 -16.94 -13.12
N SER A 50 28.49 -18.01 -13.06
CA SER A 50 27.54 -18.39 -14.10
C SER A 50 26.73 -17.18 -14.57
N ALA A 51 26.65 -17.00 -15.89
CA ALA A 51 25.95 -15.89 -16.51
C ALA A 51 24.49 -15.78 -15.98
N PRO A 52 23.99 -14.57 -15.72
CA PRO A 52 22.57 -14.39 -15.48
C PRO A 52 21.82 -14.87 -16.73
N VAL A 53 20.87 -15.79 -16.53
CA VAL A 53 19.92 -16.19 -17.56
C VAL A 53 19.24 -14.91 -18.06
N PRO A 54 19.18 -14.63 -19.38
CA PRO A 54 18.48 -13.46 -19.88
C PRO A 54 17.05 -13.48 -19.36
N SER A 55 16.74 -12.48 -18.52
CA SER A 55 15.36 -12.21 -18.14
C SER A 55 14.59 -11.94 -19.42
N LYS A 56 13.65 -12.82 -19.72
CA LYS A 56 12.79 -12.68 -20.90
C LYS A 56 12.16 -11.30 -20.82
N THR A 57 12.42 -10.48 -21.84
CA THR A 57 11.64 -9.27 -22.11
C THR A 57 10.18 -9.62 -21.89
N PRO A 58 9.44 -8.92 -21.01
CA PRO A 58 8.02 -9.19 -20.85
C PRO A 58 7.39 -9.08 -22.23
N THR A 59 6.92 -10.22 -22.73
CA THR A 59 6.17 -10.26 -23.97
C THR A 59 4.94 -9.41 -23.69
N VAL A 60 4.81 -8.28 -24.40
CA VAL A 60 3.57 -7.52 -24.44
C VAL A 60 2.53 -8.50 -24.97
N VAL A 61 1.76 -9.07 -24.05
CA VAL A 61 0.60 -9.89 -24.41
C VAL A 61 -0.31 -8.94 -25.17
N PRO A 62 -0.70 -9.25 -26.42
CA PRO A 62 -1.65 -8.40 -27.13
C PRO A 62 -2.87 -8.23 -26.24
N THR A 63 -3.20 -6.98 -25.93
CA THR A 63 -4.45 -6.61 -25.27
C THR A 63 -5.56 -7.30 -26.06
N ALA A 64 -6.18 -8.31 -25.45
CA ALA A 64 -7.31 -8.98 -26.05
C ALA A 64 -8.37 -7.91 -26.26
N THR A 65 -8.61 -7.53 -27.52
CA THR A 65 -9.82 -6.80 -27.87
C THR A 65 -10.98 -7.68 -27.41
N ALA A 66 -11.72 -7.22 -26.40
CA ALA A 66 -12.87 -7.93 -25.87
C ALA A 66 -13.83 -8.21 -27.03
N VAL A 67 -13.84 -9.45 -27.50
CA VAL A 67 -14.89 -9.93 -28.40
C VAL A 67 -16.11 -10.08 -27.50
N PRO A 68 -17.24 -9.40 -27.78
CA PRO A 68 -18.45 -9.61 -27.02
C PRO A 68 -18.76 -11.11 -27.04
N GLY A 69 -18.63 -11.76 -25.88
CA GLY A 69 -18.99 -13.16 -25.76
C GLY A 69 -20.45 -13.35 -26.18
N PRO A 70 -20.83 -14.53 -26.70
CA PRO A 70 -22.23 -14.82 -26.95
C PRO A 70 -23.02 -14.50 -25.68
N ALA A 71 -24.09 -13.71 -25.82
CA ALA A 71 -24.97 -13.35 -24.71
C ALA A 71 -25.53 -14.65 -24.12
N THR A 72 -24.82 -15.20 -23.13
CA THR A 72 -25.33 -16.22 -22.24
C THR A 72 -26.54 -15.60 -21.58
N ASN A 73 -27.67 -16.32 -21.60
CA ASN A 73 -28.87 -15.96 -20.86
C ASN A 73 -28.55 -16.01 -19.35
N ALA A 74 -27.74 -15.07 -18.88
CA ALA A 74 -27.48 -14.87 -17.48
C ALA A 74 -28.79 -14.48 -16.83
N THR A 75 -29.12 -15.16 -15.74
CA THR A 75 -30.28 -14.75 -14.97
C THR A 75 -29.98 -13.40 -14.33
N VAL A 76 -30.97 -12.52 -14.27
CA VAL A 76 -30.87 -11.24 -13.53
C VAL A 76 -30.38 -11.48 -12.09
N GLU A 77 -30.76 -12.62 -11.51
CA GLU A 77 -30.31 -13.07 -10.20
C GLU A 77 -28.79 -13.26 -10.11
N GLN A 78 -28.14 -13.82 -11.14
CA GLN A 78 -26.70 -14.01 -11.18
C GLN A 78 -25.94 -12.67 -11.20
N GLN A 79 -26.39 -11.71 -12.03
CA GLN A 79 -25.83 -10.36 -12.07
C GLN A 79 -26.00 -9.60 -10.74
N TYR A 80 -27.15 -9.79 -10.09
CA TYR A 80 -27.42 -9.24 -8.76
C TYR A 80 -26.45 -9.82 -7.72
N LYS A 81 -26.29 -11.15 -7.69
CA LYS A 81 -25.36 -11.82 -6.75
C LYS A 81 -23.91 -11.42 -6.98
N TYR A 82 -23.49 -11.27 -8.23
CA TYR A 82 -22.16 -10.77 -8.57
C TYR A 82 -21.93 -9.37 -7.96
N THR A 83 -22.84 -8.44 -8.21
CA THR A 83 -22.75 -7.06 -7.68
C THR A 83 -22.83 -7.00 -6.16
N GLU A 84 -23.69 -7.83 -5.55
CA GLU A 84 -23.83 -7.93 -4.09
C GLU A 84 -22.51 -8.37 -3.44
N MET A 85 -21.83 -9.38 -4.01
CA MET A 85 -20.53 -9.83 -3.52
C MET A 85 -19.42 -8.82 -3.75
N LEU A 86 -19.42 -8.12 -4.91
CA LEU A 86 -18.49 -7.02 -5.16
C LEU A 86 -18.62 -5.95 -4.07
N GLN A 87 -19.84 -5.43 -3.85
CA GLN A 87 -20.08 -4.37 -2.87
C GLN A 87 -19.72 -4.82 -1.45
N SER A 88 -20.15 -6.03 -1.07
CA SER A 88 -19.83 -6.60 0.24
C SER A 88 -18.31 -6.73 0.46
N GLY A 89 -17.57 -7.16 -0.56
CA GLY A 89 -16.11 -7.24 -0.52
C GLY A 89 -15.45 -5.87 -0.39
N ILE A 90 -15.91 -4.87 -1.15
CA ILE A 90 -15.42 -3.48 -1.06
C ILE A 90 -15.68 -2.86 0.31
N ASP A 91 -16.86 -3.09 0.89
CA ASP A 91 -17.20 -2.58 2.23
C ASP A 91 -16.26 -3.16 3.29
N LYS A 92 -15.97 -4.47 3.23
CA LYS A 92 -15.02 -5.12 4.13
C LYS A 92 -13.58 -4.64 3.90
N TYR A 93 -13.18 -4.46 2.65
CA TYR A 93 -11.87 -3.91 2.29
C TYR A 93 -11.68 -2.52 2.90
N ASN A 94 -12.66 -1.64 2.73
CA ASN A 94 -12.65 -0.28 3.29
C ASN A 94 -12.64 -0.29 4.82
N ALA A 95 -13.37 -1.20 5.46
CA ALA A 95 -13.29 -1.39 6.91
C ALA A 95 -11.87 -1.80 7.36
N GLY A 96 -11.17 -2.61 6.58
CA GLY A 96 -9.76 -2.93 6.81
C GLY A 96 -8.84 -1.71 6.75
N ILE A 97 -9.04 -0.83 5.77
CA ILE A 97 -8.29 0.43 5.65
C ILE A 97 -8.47 1.32 6.89
N ILE A 98 -9.70 1.42 7.42
CA ILE A 98 -9.97 2.20 8.64
C ILE A 98 -9.16 1.66 9.84
N TYR A 99 -9.08 0.33 10.01
CA TYR A 99 -8.25 -0.26 11.07
C TYR A 99 -6.75 -0.03 10.86
N MET A 100 -6.29 -0.06 9.61
CA MET A 100 -4.90 0.25 9.26
C MET A 100 -4.55 1.70 9.61
N ASP A 101 -5.40 2.65 9.28
CA ASP A 101 -5.20 4.07 9.60
C ASP A 101 -5.13 4.30 11.12
N GLU A 102 -6.01 3.63 11.88
CA GLU A 102 -6.00 3.67 13.33
C GLU A 102 -4.72 3.05 13.91
N ALA A 103 -4.24 1.94 13.35
CA ALA A 103 -2.97 1.32 13.74
C ALA A 103 -1.79 2.28 13.53
N GLN A 104 -1.73 2.96 12.37
CA GLN A 104 -0.70 3.95 12.08
C GLN A 104 -0.77 5.15 13.04
N ARG A 105 -1.98 5.62 13.36
CA ARG A 105 -2.21 6.68 14.35
C ARG A 105 -1.67 6.29 15.73
N LEU A 106 -1.95 5.07 16.20
CA LEU A 106 -1.45 4.54 17.48
C LEU A 106 0.08 4.44 17.48
N ALA A 107 0.67 3.87 16.43
CA ALA A 107 2.12 3.70 16.30
C ALA A 107 2.86 5.05 16.28
N HIS A 108 2.48 5.97 15.39
CA HIS A 108 3.27 7.16 15.11
C HIS A 108 2.93 8.36 15.98
N ASN A 109 1.66 8.52 16.39
CA ASN A 109 1.25 9.68 17.18
C ASN A 109 1.27 9.40 18.68
N GLN A 110 1.12 8.13 19.09
CA GLN A 110 1.03 7.75 20.50
C GLN A 110 2.17 6.85 20.96
N SER A 111 3.03 6.37 20.04
CA SER A 111 4.07 5.36 20.34
C SER A 111 3.49 4.09 20.99
N ASP A 112 2.22 3.79 20.73
CA ASP A 112 1.51 2.63 21.26
C ASP A 112 1.61 1.46 20.27
N TRP A 113 2.82 0.91 20.18
CA TRP A 113 3.17 -0.12 19.21
C TRP A 113 2.43 -1.44 19.42
N SER A 114 2.08 -1.77 20.68
CA SER A 114 1.35 -3.01 21.00
C SER A 114 -0.10 -2.93 20.51
N ASN A 115 -0.80 -1.83 20.78
CA ASN A 115 -2.17 -1.66 20.28
C ASN A 115 -2.18 -1.44 18.77
N ALA A 116 -1.17 -0.77 18.20
CA ALA A 116 -1.02 -0.66 16.74
C ALA A 116 -0.89 -2.03 16.07
N SER A 117 -0.05 -2.93 16.61
CA SER A 117 0.09 -4.31 16.12
C SER A 117 -1.26 -5.06 16.13
N SER A 118 -2.01 -4.92 17.22
CA SER A 118 -3.33 -5.54 17.37
C SER A 118 -4.37 -4.98 16.38
N MET A 119 -4.37 -3.66 16.13
CA MET A 119 -5.26 -3.05 15.13
C MET A 119 -4.91 -3.47 13.72
N MET A 120 -3.62 -3.64 13.41
CA MET A 120 -3.19 -4.12 12.10
C MET A 120 -3.63 -5.56 11.84
N LEU A 121 -3.70 -6.42 12.87
CA LEU A 121 -4.29 -7.77 12.74
C LEU A 121 -5.79 -7.72 12.46
N LYS A 122 -6.54 -6.80 13.08
CA LYS A 122 -7.96 -6.59 12.72
C LYS A 122 -8.12 -6.11 11.29
N ALA A 123 -7.22 -5.24 10.81
CA ALA A 123 -7.20 -4.83 9.42
C ALA A 123 -7.00 -6.04 8.49
N LYS A 124 -6.04 -6.93 8.81
CA LYS A 124 -5.82 -8.20 8.10
C LYS A 124 -7.08 -9.07 8.06
N GLU A 125 -7.75 -9.28 9.19
CA GLU A 125 -8.98 -10.08 9.25
C GLU A 125 -10.07 -9.53 8.31
N ARG A 126 -10.18 -8.21 8.19
CA ARG A 126 -11.11 -7.57 7.24
C ARG A 126 -10.71 -7.79 5.79
N MET A 127 -9.42 -7.75 5.48
CA MET A 127 -8.91 -8.07 4.14
C MET A 127 -9.17 -9.53 3.77
N GLU A 128 -9.01 -10.47 4.70
CA GLU A 128 -9.33 -11.89 4.47
C GLU A 128 -10.83 -12.11 4.26
N ALA A 129 -11.67 -11.40 5.01
CA ALA A 129 -13.12 -11.45 4.82
C ALA A 129 -13.55 -10.83 3.48
N ALA A 130 -12.90 -9.74 3.05
CA ALA A 130 -13.11 -9.17 1.72
C ALA A 130 -12.69 -10.15 0.62
N ARG A 131 -11.55 -10.83 0.79
CA ARG A 131 -11.07 -11.86 -0.14
C ARG A 131 -12.10 -12.96 -0.34
N ALA A 132 -12.70 -13.46 0.73
CA ALA A 132 -13.71 -14.52 0.67
C ALA A 132 -14.96 -14.10 -0.15
N ASP A 133 -15.40 -12.84 -0.03
CA ASP A 133 -16.49 -12.31 -0.84
C ASP A 133 -16.09 -12.20 -2.31
N PHE A 134 -14.88 -11.73 -2.61
CA PHE A 134 -14.37 -11.64 -3.98
C PHE A 134 -14.16 -13.02 -4.62
N GLU A 135 -13.75 -14.04 -3.85
CA GLU A 135 -13.71 -15.43 -4.31
C GLU A 135 -15.12 -15.94 -4.64
N THR A 136 -16.10 -15.62 -3.78
CA THR A 136 -17.52 -15.99 -4.01
C THR A 136 -18.10 -15.26 -5.23
N MET A 137 -17.74 -13.99 -5.44
CA MET A 137 -18.11 -13.20 -6.62
C MET A 137 -17.74 -13.92 -7.92
N GLY A 138 -16.57 -14.57 -7.96
CA GLY A 138 -16.10 -15.32 -9.13
C GLY A 138 -17.07 -16.42 -9.56
N GLY A 139 -17.76 -17.05 -8.61
CA GLY A 139 -18.77 -18.09 -8.87
C GLY A 139 -20.04 -17.58 -9.55
N PHE A 140 -20.26 -16.27 -9.57
CA PHE A 140 -21.39 -15.62 -10.26
C PHE A 140 -20.99 -14.97 -11.58
N SER A 141 -19.73 -15.07 -12.01
CA SER A 141 -19.26 -14.46 -13.26
C SER A 141 -19.94 -15.07 -14.50
N ILE A 142 -20.27 -14.22 -15.46
CA ILE A 142 -20.98 -14.57 -16.71
C ILE A 142 -20.02 -14.58 -17.90
N ASN A 143 -18.98 -13.75 -17.84
CA ASN A 143 -17.99 -13.58 -18.89
C ASN A 143 -16.57 -13.58 -18.29
N GLN A 144 -15.57 -13.61 -19.18
CA GLN A 144 -14.18 -13.65 -18.78
C GLN A 144 -13.73 -12.39 -18.03
N ASP A 145 -14.27 -11.22 -18.35
CA ASP A 145 -13.87 -9.96 -17.73
C ASP A 145 -14.32 -9.91 -16.26
N GLU A 146 -15.50 -10.45 -15.94
CA GLU A 146 -15.98 -10.62 -14.57
C GLU A 146 -15.14 -11.62 -13.76
N VAL A 147 -14.73 -12.74 -14.37
CA VAL A 147 -13.79 -13.68 -13.73
C VAL A 147 -12.48 -12.98 -13.41
N LEU A 148 -11.91 -12.26 -14.38
CA LEU A 148 -10.65 -11.54 -14.19
C LEU A 148 -10.78 -10.44 -13.12
N LEU A 149 -11.91 -9.74 -13.08
CA LEU A 149 -12.18 -8.74 -12.06
C LEU A 149 -12.19 -9.36 -10.65
N SER A 150 -12.87 -10.49 -10.48
CA SER A 150 -12.86 -11.27 -9.23
C SER A 150 -11.45 -11.68 -8.83
N GLU A 151 -10.67 -12.27 -9.74
CA GLU A 151 -9.29 -12.67 -9.48
C GLU A 151 -8.42 -11.48 -9.03
N LYS A 152 -8.60 -10.30 -9.63
CA LYS A 152 -7.82 -9.10 -9.28
C LYS A 152 -8.20 -8.51 -7.93
N TRP A 153 -9.48 -8.52 -7.58
CA TRP A 153 -9.91 -8.14 -6.23
C TRP A 153 -9.45 -9.14 -5.16
N VAL A 154 -9.46 -10.45 -5.45
CA VAL A 154 -8.89 -11.49 -4.58
C VAL A 154 -7.39 -11.26 -4.36
N GLN A 155 -6.62 -11.00 -5.43
CA GLN A 155 -5.19 -10.68 -5.34
C GLN A 155 -4.94 -9.43 -4.49
N THR A 156 -5.73 -8.37 -4.72
CA THR A 156 -5.66 -7.11 -3.95
C THR A 156 -5.84 -7.37 -2.46
N ALA A 157 -6.92 -8.05 -2.08
CA ALA A 157 -7.22 -8.35 -0.68
C ALA A 157 -6.15 -9.26 -0.05
N ASN A 158 -5.66 -10.26 -0.79
CA ASN A 158 -4.63 -11.17 -0.31
C ASN A 158 -3.28 -10.46 -0.06
N TYR A 159 -2.84 -9.61 -0.98
CA TYR A 159 -1.60 -8.85 -0.80
C TYR A 159 -1.73 -7.78 0.28
N SER A 160 -2.89 -7.12 0.42
CA SER A 160 -3.15 -6.22 1.53
C SER A 160 -3.10 -6.94 2.89
N ALA A 161 -3.70 -8.13 2.99
CA ALA A 161 -3.63 -8.95 4.21
C ALA A 161 -2.18 -9.30 4.59
N ALA A 162 -1.37 -9.72 3.62
CA ALA A 162 0.05 -10.02 3.84
C ALA A 162 0.84 -8.78 4.26
N SER A 163 0.60 -7.63 3.62
CA SER A 163 1.21 -6.35 4.00
C SER A 163 0.91 -5.99 5.47
N MET A 164 -0.36 -6.13 5.87
CA MET A 164 -0.82 -5.87 7.24
C MET A 164 -0.21 -6.85 8.25
N GLU A 165 -0.04 -8.11 7.89
CA GLU A 165 0.65 -9.09 8.74
C GLU A 165 2.10 -8.64 9.03
N TYR A 166 2.86 -8.30 8.00
CA TYR A 166 4.24 -7.83 8.19
C TYR A 166 4.32 -6.49 8.92
N ALA A 167 3.38 -5.57 8.68
CA ALA A 167 3.29 -4.34 9.45
C ALA A 167 2.99 -4.61 10.94
N SER A 168 2.12 -5.58 11.24
CA SER A 168 1.85 -6.00 12.62
C SER A 168 3.10 -6.60 13.29
N LEU A 169 3.85 -7.44 12.59
CA LEU A 169 5.11 -8.01 13.07
C LEU A 169 6.16 -6.91 13.32
N ALA A 170 6.22 -5.89 12.45
CA ALA A 170 7.09 -4.74 12.67
C ALA A 170 6.71 -4.02 13.97
N TYR A 171 5.44 -3.69 14.17
CA TYR A 171 4.98 -3.02 15.40
C TYR A 171 5.21 -3.86 16.66
N ALA A 172 4.98 -5.17 16.60
CA ALA A 172 5.27 -6.07 17.71
C ALA A 172 6.77 -6.11 18.07
N GLU A 173 7.65 -6.15 17.07
CA GLU A 173 9.10 -6.09 17.27
C GLU A 173 9.55 -4.76 17.89
N MET A 174 8.96 -3.64 17.48
CA MET A 174 9.25 -2.34 18.08
C MET A 174 8.81 -2.29 19.55
N ALA A 175 7.62 -2.80 19.84
CA ALA A 175 7.10 -2.89 21.21
C ALA A 175 8.03 -3.72 22.11
N ASP A 176 8.45 -4.90 21.65
CA ASP A 176 9.37 -5.79 22.39
C ASP A 176 10.72 -5.11 22.65
N GLN A 177 11.30 -4.45 21.66
CA GLN A 177 12.59 -3.80 21.84
C GLN A 177 12.55 -2.61 22.79
N ILE A 178 11.49 -1.83 22.75
CA ILE A 178 11.28 -0.74 23.73
C ILE A 178 11.12 -1.32 25.13
N ALA A 179 10.35 -2.40 25.28
CA ALA A 179 10.14 -3.05 26.57
C ALA A 179 11.44 -3.66 27.14
N THR A 180 12.27 -4.25 26.29
CA THR A 180 13.48 -4.99 26.73
C THR A 180 14.72 -4.12 26.86
N LYS A 181 14.90 -3.10 26.01
CA LYS A 181 16.12 -2.28 25.94
C LYS A 181 15.91 -0.82 26.30
N GLY A 182 14.66 -0.39 26.40
CA GLY A 182 14.28 1.01 26.50
C GLY A 182 14.33 1.75 25.15
N PRO A 183 13.67 2.92 25.07
CA PRO A 183 13.47 3.64 23.80
C PRO A 183 14.76 4.14 23.12
N GLY A 184 15.86 4.29 23.87
CA GLY A 184 17.14 4.79 23.34
C GLY A 184 18.06 3.73 22.73
N ASN A 185 17.75 2.44 22.91
CA ASN A 185 18.65 1.32 22.57
C ASN A 185 18.04 0.32 21.60
N VAL A 186 17.02 0.74 20.84
CA VAL A 186 16.34 -0.11 19.85
C VAL A 186 17.31 -0.44 18.70
N ASN A 187 17.36 -1.70 18.30
CA ASN A 187 18.06 -2.18 17.11
C ASN A 187 17.04 -2.46 15.99
N PRO A 188 16.84 -1.54 15.04
CA PRO A 188 15.72 -1.61 14.11
C PRO A 188 15.93 -2.62 12.97
N VAL A 189 16.97 -3.46 12.96
CA VAL A 189 17.26 -4.36 11.82
C VAL A 189 16.08 -5.26 11.49
N LYS A 190 15.50 -5.94 12.50
CA LYS A 190 14.36 -6.85 12.28
C LYS A 190 13.08 -6.10 11.96
N TYR A 191 12.82 -4.99 12.66
CA TYR A 191 11.73 -4.05 12.34
C TYR A 191 11.77 -3.61 10.87
N ASN A 192 12.92 -3.12 10.40
CA ASN A 192 13.12 -2.64 9.04
C ASN A 192 12.92 -3.76 7.99
N SER A 193 13.30 -5.00 8.31
CA SER A 193 13.04 -6.16 7.45
C SER A 193 11.55 -6.43 7.27
N PHE A 194 10.75 -6.32 8.33
CA PHE A 194 9.30 -6.47 8.24
C PHE A 194 8.63 -5.30 7.51
N VAL A 195 9.06 -4.07 7.76
CA VAL A 195 8.58 -2.88 7.02
C VAL A 195 8.85 -3.02 5.52
N ARG A 196 10.02 -3.51 5.12
CA ARG A 196 10.33 -3.75 3.70
C ARG A 196 9.36 -4.75 3.08
N GLN A 197 9.15 -5.89 3.72
CA GLN A 197 8.21 -6.91 3.24
C GLN A 197 6.78 -6.37 3.16
N ALA A 198 6.33 -5.60 4.16
CA ALA A 198 5.03 -4.95 4.13
C ALA A 198 4.88 -4.02 2.90
N ASN A 199 5.90 -3.19 2.64
CA ASN A 199 5.91 -2.30 1.48
C ASN A 199 5.90 -3.06 0.15
N ASP A 200 6.64 -4.17 0.05
CA ASP A 200 6.67 -5.02 -1.15
C ASP A 200 5.27 -5.58 -1.45
N TYR A 201 4.57 -6.11 -0.45
CA TYR A 201 3.20 -6.59 -0.61
C TYR A 201 2.20 -5.46 -0.88
N ASN A 202 2.36 -4.30 -0.24
CA ASN A 202 1.51 -3.14 -0.51
C ASN A 202 1.62 -2.69 -1.99
N ALA A 203 2.82 -2.71 -2.55
CA ALA A 203 3.01 -2.39 -3.98
C ALA A 203 2.26 -3.37 -4.89
N LEU A 204 2.31 -4.67 -4.59
CA LEU A 204 1.56 -5.69 -5.33
C LEU A 204 0.03 -5.53 -5.18
N ALA A 205 -0.44 -5.17 -3.98
CA ALA A 205 -1.84 -4.88 -3.72
C ALA A 205 -2.32 -3.69 -4.56
N MET A 206 -1.57 -2.60 -4.57
CA MET A 206 -1.88 -1.41 -5.39
C MET A 206 -1.92 -1.73 -6.88
N GLN A 207 -0.95 -2.51 -7.39
CA GLN A 207 -0.96 -2.93 -8.79
C GLN A 207 -2.23 -3.72 -9.12
N SER A 208 -2.55 -4.74 -8.32
CA SER A 208 -3.71 -5.61 -8.53
C SER A 208 -5.02 -4.81 -8.48
N ARG A 209 -5.10 -3.84 -7.56
CA ARG A 209 -6.25 -2.95 -7.43
C ARG A 209 -6.44 -2.09 -8.66
N ASN A 210 -5.37 -1.48 -9.18
CA ASN A 210 -5.45 -0.66 -10.38
C ASN A 210 -5.93 -1.47 -11.59
N GLU A 211 -5.52 -2.74 -11.69
CA GLU A 211 -5.99 -3.66 -12.72
C GLU A 211 -7.48 -4.02 -12.53
N ALA A 212 -7.93 -4.24 -11.28
CA ALA A 212 -9.34 -4.45 -10.97
C ALA A 212 -10.21 -3.23 -11.33
N GLU A 213 -9.83 -2.02 -10.89
CA GLU A 213 -10.54 -0.78 -11.20
C GLU A 213 -10.55 -0.46 -12.70
N ALA A 214 -9.54 -0.91 -13.46
CA ALA A 214 -9.54 -0.79 -14.91
C ALA A 214 -10.54 -1.74 -15.57
N LEU A 215 -10.70 -2.96 -15.04
CA LEU A 215 -11.69 -3.93 -15.51
C LEU A 215 -13.13 -3.47 -15.18
N GLU A 216 -13.36 -2.93 -13.98
CA GLU A 216 -14.68 -2.39 -13.59
C GLU A 216 -15.22 -1.36 -14.57
N LYS A 217 -14.35 -0.46 -15.06
CA LYS A 217 -14.72 0.58 -16.03
C LYS A 217 -15.19 0.03 -17.37
N ASN A 218 -14.84 -1.22 -17.70
CA ASN A 218 -15.22 -1.87 -18.95
C ASN A 218 -16.54 -2.64 -18.82
N LEU A 219 -17.04 -2.88 -17.60
CA LEU A 219 -18.27 -3.63 -17.36
C LEU A 219 -19.50 -2.71 -17.43
N ALA A 220 -20.17 -2.73 -18.58
CA ALA A 220 -21.30 -1.84 -18.88
C ALA A 220 -22.47 -1.92 -17.89
N PHE A 221 -22.72 -3.10 -17.27
CA PHE A 221 -23.84 -3.27 -16.35
C PHE A 221 -23.59 -2.57 -14.99
N LEU A 222 -22.35 -2.53 -14.50
CA LEU A 222 -21.97 -1.80 -13.28
C LEU A 222 -22.21 -0.29 -13.43
N LEU A 223 -22.12 0.24 -14.65
CA LEU A 223 -22.36 1.65 -14.96
C LEU A 223 -23.85 2.01 -15.09
N SER A 224 -24.74 1.03 -15.23
CA SER A 224 -26.17 1.25 -15.47
C SER A 224 -27.05 1.22 -14.21
N GLY A 225 -26.47 0.83 -13.07
CA GLY A 225 -27.14 0.74 -11.77
C GLY A 225 -26.75 1.83 -10.75
N LEU A 226 -25.90 2.78 -11.14
CA LEU A 226 -25.55 4.00 -10.41
C LEU A 226 -26.27 5.20 -11.05
#